data_AF-A0A7X9LX30-F1
#
_entry.id   AF-A0A7X9LX30-F1
#
_cell.length_a   1.000
_cell.length_b   1.000
_cell.length_c   1.000
_cell.angle_alpha   90.00
_cell.angle_beta   90.00
_cell.angle_gamma   90.00
#
_symmetry.space_group_name_H-M   'P 1'
#
loop_
_entity.id
_entity.type
_entity.pdbx_description
1 polymer ?
#
loop_
_entity_poly.entity_id
_entity_poly.type
_entity_poly.pdbx_seq_one_letter_code
_entity_poly.pdbx_strand_id
1 'polypeptide(L)'
;MSFVFSFQKVLDVKEKEKELAQQQFGSAKHKQMELEQKMKGLEFEKNEAFHQYDHVNRKTVMEIMEFQQEIDHVNQQLKQLAIQSHLVEQEVERHQQILIEKSKEAKMWNQWKAKSKDAFEKVINQKEQAMLDEMAVIRHSRRH
;
A
#
# COMPACT_ATOMS: atom_id res chain seq x y z
N MET A 1 -3.55 35.64 15.32
CA MET A 1 -2.23 34.96 15.19
C MET A 1 -2.45 33.66 14.42
N SER A 2 -1.63 33.32 13.43
CA SER A 2 -1.73 32.05 12.69
C SER A 2 -0.78 30.99 13.28
N PHE A 3 -1.23 29.74 13.34
CA PHE A 3 -0.41 28.62 13.76
C PHE A 3 0.56 28.21 12.64
N VAL A 4 1.85 28.09 12.96
CA VAL A 4 2.87 27.57 12.05
C VAL A 4 3.56 26.40 12.73
N PHE A 5 3.49 25.22 12.10
CA PHE A 5 4.18 24.04 12.60
C PHE A 5 5.64 24.05 12.15
N SER A 6 6.57 24.06 13.12
CA SER A 6 8.01 24.18 12.87
C SER A 6 8.58 23.07 11.98
N PHE A 7 7.95 21.89 11.98
CA PHE A 7 8.39 20.72 11.21
C PHE A 7 7.49 20.42 10.00
N GLN A 8 6.76 21.41 9.48
CA GLN A 8 5.85 21.19 8.34
C GLN A 8 6.54 20.57 7.13
N LYS A 9 7.74 21.05 6.77
CA LYS A 9 8.52 20.49 5.65
C LYS A 9 8.88 19.02 5.85
N VAL A 10 9.17 18.61 7.10
CA VAL A 10 9.50 17.22 7.43
C VAL A 10 8.26 16.35 7.29
N LEU A 11 7.11 16.83 7.77
CA LEU A 11 5.83 16.15 7.59
C LEU A 11 5.50 15.96 6.10
N ASP A 12 5.67 17.00 5.28
CA ASP A 12 5.40 16.92 3.83
C ASP A 12 6.28 15.86 3.14
N VAL A 13 7.55 15.77 3.52
CA VAL A 13 8.46 14.72 3.01
C VAL A 13 7.99 13.34 3.44
N LYS A 14 7.55 13.18 4.70
CA LYS A 14 7.06 11.90 5.22
C LYS A 14 5.75 11.45 4.58
N GLU A 15 4.87 12.38 4.25
CA GLU A 15 3.66 12.09 3.49
C GLU A 15 3.99 11.64 2.06
N LYS A 16 4.94 12.30 1.40
CA LYS A 16 5.42 11.87 0.07
C LYS A 16 6.10 10.50 0.11
N GLU A 17 6.93 10.21 1.12
CA GLU A 17 7.53 8.88 1.29
C GLU A 17 6.47 7.78 1.43
N LYS A 18 5.39 8.06 2.17
CA LYS A 18 4.25 7.15 2.30
C LYS A 18 3.52 6.95 0.96
N GLU A 19 3.26 8.02 0.22
CA GLU A 19 2.62 7.94 -1.10
C GLU A 19 3.45 7.11 -2.09
N LEU A 20 4.77 7.34 -2.13
CA LEU A 20 5.69 6.55 -2.95
C LEU A 20 5.67 5.06 -2.57
N ALA A 21 5.71 4.76 -1.27
CA ALA A 21 5.61 3.37 -0.80
C ALA A 21 4.27 2.73 -1.19
N GLN A 22 3.19 3.50 -1.17
CA GLN A 22 1.86 3.03 -1.58
C GLN A 22 1.79 2.72 -3.07
N GLN A 23 2.39 3.58 -3.91
CA GLN A 23 2.48 3.35 -5.35
C GLN A 23 3.31 2.10 -5.68
N GLN A 24 4.46 1.93 -5.02
CA GLN A 24 5.31 0.76 -5.20
C GLN A 24 4.58 -0.54 -4.80
N PHE A 25 3.90 -0.54 -3.65
CA PHE A 25 3.08 -1.66 -3.22
C PHE A 25 1.94 -1.97 -4.22
N GLY A 26 1.26 -0.94 -4.72
CA GLY A 26 0.22 -1.10 -5.74
C GLY A 26 0.74 -1.71 -7.04
N SER A 27 1.91 -1.26 -7.50
CA SER A 27 2.56 -1.83 -8.70
C SER A 27 2.95 -3.30 -8.50
N ALA A 28 3.53 -3.65 -7.35
CA ALA A 28 3.86 -5.03 -7.03
C ALA A 28 2.61 -5.93 -6.97
N LYS A 29 1.52 -5.44 -6.36
CA LYS A 29 0.23 -6.15 -6.32
C LYS A 29 -0.38 -6.34 -7.70
N HIS A 30 -0.26 -5.36 -8.58
CA HIS A 30 -0.74 -5.49 -9.95
C HIS A 30 0.02 -6.59 -10.70
N LYS A 31 1.36 -6.62 -10.58
CA LYS A 31 2.18 -7.70 -11.15
C LYS A 31 1.80 -9.07 -10.60
N GLN A 32 1.54 -9.19 -9.30
CA GLN A 32 1.06 -10.45 -8.70
C GLN A 32 -0.24 -10.91 -9.37
N MET A 33 -1.21 -10.01 -9.53
CA MET A 33 -2.50 -10.30 -10.16
C MET A 33 -2.35 -10.73 -11.63
N GLU A 34 -1.48 -10.07 -12.40
CA GLU A 34 -1.19 -10.46 -13.79
C GLU A 34 -0.58 -11.87 -13.88
N LEU A 35 0.34 -12.21 -12.98
CA LEU A 35 0.94 -13.55 -12.93
C LEU A 35 -0.09 -14.62 -12.56
N GLU A 36 -0.94 -14.36 -11.57
CA GLU A 36 -2.03 -15.26 -11.19
C GLU A 36 -3.02 -15.49 -12.35
N GLN A 37 -3.34 -14.44 -13.12
CA GLN A 37 -4.19 -14.57 -14.31
C GLN A 37 -3.52 -15.42 -15.39
N LYS A 38 -2.22 -15.23 -15.65
CA LYS A 38 -1.46 -16.06 -16.60
C LYS A 38 -1.42 -17.53 -16.18
N MET A 39 -1.20 -17.81 -14.89
CA MET A 39 -1.22 -19.17 -14.37
C MET A 39 -2.59 -19.83 -14.56
N LYS A 40 -3.68 -19.13 -14.24
CA LYS A 40 -5.05 -19.63 -14.46
C LYS A 40 -5.34 -19.89 -15.93
N GLY A 41 -4.84 -19.02 -16.82
CA GLY A 41 -4.95 -19.22 -18.27
C GLY A 41 -4.26 -20.50 -18.74
N LEU A 42 -3.02 -20.74 -18.30
CA LEU A 42 -2.29 -21.97 -18.63
C LEU A 42 -2.92 -23.22 -18.03
N GLU A 43 -3.47 -23.14 -16.81
CA GLU A 43 -4.20 -24.26 -16.21
C GLU A 43 -5.47 -24.60 -17.01
N PHE A 44 -6.16 -23.58 -17.51
CA PHE A 44 -7.30 -23.75 -18.40
C PHE A 44 -6.89 -24.40 -19.73
N GLU A 45 -5.85 -23.89 -20.39
CA GLU A 45 -5.31 -24.47 -21.63
C GLU A 45 -4.88 -25.93 -21.43
N LYS A 46 -4.23 -26.24 -20.30
CA LYS A 46 -3.87 -27.62 -19.95
C LYS A 46 -5.10 -28.51 -19.85
N ASN A 47 -6.15 -28.07 -19.17
CA ASN A 47 -7.37 -28.85 -18.98
C ASN A 47 -8.12 -29.04 -20.31
N GLU A 48 -8.17 -28.01 -21.15
CA GLU A 48 -8.73 -28.12 -22.51
C GLU A 48 -7.97 -29.14 -23.36
N ALA A 49 -6.63 -29.10 -23.34
CA ALA A 49 -5.82 -30.09 -24.04
C ALA A 49 -6.11 -31.51 -23.52
N PHE A 50 -6.21 -31.70 -22.20
CA PHE A 50 -6.62 -32.98 -21.61
C PHE A 50 -8.00 -33.44 -22.08
N HIS A 51 -9.00 -32.55 -22.09
CA HIS A 51 -10.35 -32.88 -22.54
C HIS A 51 -10.41 -33.26 -24.02
N GLN A 52 -9.69 -32.53 -24.88
CA GLN A 52 -9.59 -32.83 -26.32
C GLN A 52 -8.92 -34.18 -26.54
N TYR A 53 -7.86 -34.47 -25.77
CA TYR A 53 -7.22 -35.77 -25.80
C TYR A 53 -8.19 -36.87 -25.38
N ASP A 54 -8.90 -36.75 -24.26
CA ASP A 54 -9.76 -37.81 -23.72
C ASP A 54 -10.94 -38.18 -24.64
N HIS A 55 -11.38 -37.27 -25.52
CA HIS A 55 -12.48 -37.51 -26.47
C HIS A 55 -12.13 -38.41 -27.68
N VAL A 56 -10.85 -38.73 -27.90
CA VAL A 56 -10.43 -39.52 -29.07
C VAL A 56 -10.27 -41.01 -28.72
N ASN A 57 -11.21 -41.84 -29.20
CA ASN A 57 -11.31 -43.28 -28.89
C ASN A 57 -10.20 -44.17 -29.46
N ARG A 58 -9.42 -43.71 -30.45
CA ARG A 58 -8.30 -44.45 -31.06
C ARG A 58 -7.20 -43.48 -31.44
N LYS A 59 -6.04 -43.61 -30.77
CA LYS A 59 -4.88 -42.73 -30.97
C LYS A 59 -3.70 -43.52 -31.50
N THR A 60 -3.00 -42.90 -32.41
CA THR A 60 -1.69 -43.35 -32.88
C THR A 60 -0.62 -43.04 -31.84
N VAL A 61 0.51 -43.75 -31.89
CA VAL A 61 1.65 -43.48 -30.99
C VAL A 61 2.19 -42.05 -31.18
N MET A 62 2.09 -41.50 -32.39
CA MET A 62 2.51 -40.14 -32.72
C MET A 62 1.66 -39.09 -31.99
N GLU A 63 0.33 -39.20 -32.04
CA GLU A 63 -0.58 -38.28 -31.34
C GLU A 63 -0.40 -38.33 -29.81
N ILE A 64 -0.06 -39.50 -29.25
CA ILE A 64 0.26 -39.65 -27.83
C ILE A 64 1.56 -38.92 -27.48
N MET A 65 2.59 -39.01 -28.34
CA MET A 65 3.86 -38.31 -28.13
C MET A 65 3.72 -36.80 -28.26
N GLU A 66 2.97 -36.32 -29.25
CA GLU A 66 2.70 -34.88 -29.44
C GLU A 66 1.97 -34.29 -28.23
N PHE A 67 0.91 -34.96 -27.76
CA PHE A 67 0.19 -34.56 -26.56
C PHE A 67 1.07 -34.52 -25.31
N GLN A 68 1.93 -35.53 -25.13
CA GLN A 68 2.87 -35.56 -24.01
C GLN A 68 3.85 -34.37 -24.07
N GLN A 69 4.35 -34.02 -25.25
CA GLN A 69 5.22 -32.87 -25.45
C GLN A 69 4.51 -31.55 -25.13
N GLU A 70 3.26 -31.39 -25.55
CA GLU A 70 2.44 -30.21 -25.23
C GLU A 70 2.21 -30.07 -23.72
N ILE A 71 1.84 -31.15 -23.03
CA ILE A 71 1.68 -31.15 -21.56
C ILE A 71 2.99 -30.81 -20.87
N ASP A 72 4.10 -31.39 -21.31
CA ASP A 72 5.40 -31.15 -20.69
C ASP A 72 5.83 -29.69 -20.87
N HIS A 73 5.53 -29.09 -22.03
CA HIS A 73 5.74 -27.68 -22.28
C HIS A 73 4.93 -26.79 -21.33
N VAL A 74 3.62 -27.03 -21.22
CA VAL A 74 2.74 -26.26 -20.33
C VAL A 74 3.14 -26.44 -18.85
N ASN A 75 3.53 -27.65 -18.44
CA ASN A 75 4.02 -27.91 -17.10
C ASN A 75 5.33 -27.17 -16.80
N GLN A 76 6.25 -27.08 -17.76
CA GLN A 76 7.47 -26.30 -17.61
C GLN A 76 7.17 -24.81 -17.46
N GLN A 77 6.26 -24.26 -18.27
CA GLN A 77 5.83 -22.87 -18.16
C GLN A 77 5.17 -22.58 -16.80
N LEU A 78 4.27 -23.46 -16.33
CA LEU A 78 3.63 -23.34 -15.01
C LEU A 78 4.66 -23.35 -13.87
N LYS A 79 5.68 -24.22 -13.94
CA LYS A 79 6.76 -24.24 -12.95
C LYS A 79 7.55 -22.93 -12.95
N GLN A 80 7.86 -22.37 -14.11
CA GLN A 80 8.54 -21.08 -14.21
C GLN A 80 7.70 -19.94 -13.65
N LEU A 81 6.41 -19.90 -13.98
CA LEU A 81 5.47 -18.92 -13.46
C LEU A 81 5.26 -19.04 -11.95
N ALA A 82 5.24 -20.26 -11.40
CA ALA A 82 5.16 -20.46 -9.95
C ALA A 82 6.39 -19.87 -9.23
N ILE A 83 7.59 -20.07 -9.77
CA ILE A 83 8.82 -19.46 -9.23
C ILE A 83 8.72 -17.93 -9.30
N GLN A 84 8.29 -17.37 -10.44
CA GLN A 84 8.11 -15.93 -10.60
C GLN A 84 7.05 -15.37 -9.64
N SER A 85 5.94 -16.07 -9.47
CA SER A 85 4.87 -15.69 -8.54
C SER A 85 5.39 -15.62 -7.12
N HIS A 86 6.18 -16.61 -6.69
CA HIS A 86 6.79 -16.61 -5.37
C HIS A 86 7.75 -15.43 -5.15
N LEU A 87 8.56 -15.08 -6.15
CA LEU A 87 9.44 -13.91 -6.07
C LEU A 87 8.65 -12.60 -5.96
N VAL A 88 7.58 -12.46 -6.75
CA VAL A 88 6.71 -11.27 -6.70
C VAL A 88 5.95 -11.21 -5.37
N GLU A 89 5.54 -12.33 -4.81
CA GLU A 89 4.92 -12.40 -3.48
C GLU A 89 5.88 -11.87 -2.40
N GLN A 90 7.14 -12.30 -2.41
CA GLN A 90 8.17 -11.76 -1.50
C GLN A 90 8.38 -10.26 -1.70
N GLU A 91 8.37 -9.77 -2.94
CA GLU A 91 8.45 -8.32 -3.21
C GLU A 91 7.25 -7.57 -2.65
N VAL A 92 6.04 -8.09 -2.83
CA VAL A 92 4.79 -7.52 -2.29
C VAL A 92 4.85 -7.44 -0.77
N GLU A 93 5.27 -8.50 -0.09
CA GLU A 93 5.43 -8.52 1.36
C GLU A 93 6.43 -7.46 1.83
N ARG A 94 7.59 -7.36 1.16
CA ARG A 94 8.59 -6.34 1.48
C ARG A 94 8.03 -4.92 1.30
N HIS A 95 7.35 -4.65 0.19
CA HIS A 95 6.73 -3.34 -0.05
C HIS A 95 5.61 -3.03 0.94
N GLN A 96 4.86 -4.06 1.38
CA GLN A 96 3.85 -3.92 2.42
C GLN A 96 4.46 -3.52 3.76
N GLN A 97 5.57 -4.15 4.16
CA GLN A 97 6.28 -3.80 5.40
C GLN A 97 6.77 -2.35 5.36
N ILE A 98 7.40 -1.94 4.26
CA ILE A 98 7.86 -0.56 4.06
C ILE A 98 6.67 0.43 4.15
N LEU A 99 5.55 0.13 3.49
CA LEU A 99 4.36 0.97 3.55
C LEU A 99 3.82 1.10 4.98
N ILE A 100 3.81 0.01 5.76
CA ILE A 100 3.39 0.02 7.16
C ILE A 100 4.29 0.93 7.98
N GLU A 101 5.62 0.82 7.83
CA GLU A 101 6.58 1.68 8.53
C GLU A 101 6.40 3.15 8.18
N LYS A 102 6.34 3.49 6.88
CA LYS A 102 6.15 4.88 6.43
C LYS A 102 4.80 5.46 6.86
N SER A 103 3.75 4.63 6.87
CA SER A 103 2.43 5.03 7.37
C SER A 103 2.45 5.32 8.87
N LYS A 104 3.17 4.50 9.67
CA LYS A 104 3.36 4.74 11.11
C LYS A 104 4.13 6.04 11.37
N GLU A 105 5.23 6.27 10.64
CA GLU A 105 6.01 7.52 10.73
C GLU A 105 5.13 8.74 10.44
N ALA A 106 4.43 8.75 9.30
CA ALA A 106 3.56 9.87 8.92
C ALA A 106 2.44 10.11 9.94
N LYS A 107 1.87 9.05 10.52
CA LYS A 107 0.86 9.15 11.58
C LYS A 107 1.43 9.79 12.85
N MET A 108 2.64 9.41 13.25
CA MET A 108 3.31 10.00 14.41
C MET A 108 3.54 11.50 14.21
N TRP A 109 4.04 11.91 13.04
CA TRP A 109 4.25 13.32 12.72
C TRP A 109 2.94 14.14 12.73
N ASN A 110 1.86 13.56 12.19
CA ASN A 110 0.55 14.19 12.23
C ASN A 110 0.01 14.34 13.67
N GLN A 111 0.23 13.35 14.53
CA GLN A 111 -0.10 13.47 15.96
C GLN A 111 0.72 14.57 16.65
N TRP A 112 2.00 14.71 16.32
CA TRP A 112 2.85 15.77 16.88
C TRP A 112 2.40 17.16 16.43
N LYS A 113 2.03 17.32 15.15
CA LYS A 113 1.42 18.55 14.64
C LYS A 113 0.13 18.89 15.38
N ALA A 114 -0.74 17.91 15.63
CA ALA A 114 -1.97 18.11 16.38
C ALA A 114 -1.70 18.56 17.83
N LYS A 115 -0.77 17.91 18.53
CA LYS A 115 -0.35 18.31 19.89
C LYS A 115 0.24 19.72 19.93
N SER A 116 1.08 20.07 18.94
CA SER A 116 1.65 21.41 18.83
C SER A 116 0.58 22.48 18.60
N LYS A 117 -0.46 22.15 17.83
CA LYS A 117 -1.60 23.05 17.59
C LYS A 117 -2.41 23.27 18.87
N ASP A 118 -2.74 22.20 19.60
CA ASP A 118 -3.45 22.28 20.89
C ASP A 118 -2.68 23.14 21.92
N ALA A 119 -1.35 22.94 22.00
CA ALA A 119 -0.50 23.76 22.87
C ALA A 119 -0.53 25.25 22.48
N PHE A 120 -0.50 25.55 21.17
CA PHE A 120 -0.58 26.92 20.67
C PHE A 120 -1.93 27.58 20.97
N GLU A 121 -3.03 26.86 20.78
CA GLU A 121 -4.39 27.33 21.11
C GLU A 121 -4.54 27.63 22.61
N LYS A 122 -3.99 26.77 23.48
CA LYS A 122 -3.97 27.02 24.93
C LYS A 122 -3.23 28.30 25.30
N VAL A 123 -2.08 28.57 24.68
CA VAL A 123 -1.31 29.79 24.93
C VAL A 123 -2.07 31.03 24.45
N ILE A 124 -2.76 30.96 23.31
CA ILE A 124 -3.60 32.08 22.84
C ILE A 124 -4.74 32.33 23.82
N ASN A 125 -5.49 31.30 24.20
CA ASN A 125 -6.62 31.43 25.12
C ASN A 125 -6.19 32.02 26.47
N GLN A 126 -5.04 31.60 27.00
CA GLN A 126 -4.49 32.16 28.24
C GLN A 126 -4.16 33.66 28.11
N LYS A 127 -3.59 34.09 26.97
CA LYS A 127 -3.31 35.51 26.72
C LYS A 127 -4.59 36.33 26.57
N GLU A 128 -5.58 35.81 25.86
CA GLU A 128 -6.88 36.45 25.71
C GLU A 128 -7.58 36.61 27.06
N GLN A 129 -7.56 35.56 27.88
CA GLN A 129 -8.14 35.57 29.22
C GLN A 129 -7.44 36.57 30.13
N ALA A 130 -6.10 36.62 30.12
CA ALA A 130 -5.34 37.60 30.88
C ALA A 130 -5.68 39.05 30.47
N MET A 131 -5.84 39.30 29.16
CA MET A 131 -6.24 40.62 28.65
C MET A 131 -7.66 41.00 29.10
N LEU A 132 -8.60 40.06 29.09
CA LEU A 132 -9.97 40.31 29.59
C LEU A 132 -9.99 40.61 31.08
N ASP A 133 -9.19 39.89 31.87
CA ASP A 133 -9.06 40.10 33.31
C ASP A 133 -8.47 41.49 33.60
N GLU A 134 -7.41 41.90 32.90
CA GLU A 134 -6.84 43.26 33.00
C GLU A 134 -7.88 44.35 32.67
N MET A 135 -8.67 44.15 31.60
CA MET A 135 -9.74 45.08 31.23
C MET A 135 -10.84 45.15 32.31
N ALA A 136 -11.18 44.02 32.94
CA ALA A 136 -12.15 43.97 34.03
C ALA A 136 -11.64 44.73 35.26
N VAL A 137 -10.37 44.54 35.64
CA VAL A 137 -9.72 45.26 36.74
C VAL A 137 -9.75 46.78 36.50
N ILE A 138 -9.35 47.23 35.31
CA ILE A 138 -9.36 48.67 34.96
C ILE A 138 -10.78 49.25 34.98
N ARG A 139 -11.80 48.51 34.53
CA ARG A 139 -13.19 48.97 34.57
C ARG A 139 -13.71 49.07 36.01
N HIS A 140 -13.39 48.09 36.85
CA HIS A 140 -13.78 48.08 38.25
C HIS A 140 -13.11 49.24 39.00
N SER A 141 -11.82 49.48 38.78
CA SER A 141 -11.06 50.55 39.44
C SER A 141 -11.49 51.96 39.04
N ARG A 142 -12.25 52.13 37.94
CA ARG A 142 -12.80 53.43 37.49
C ARG A 142 -14.21 53.71 38.01
N ARG A 143 -14.87 52.74 38.65
CA ARG A 143 -16.22 52.90 39.24
C ARG A 143 -16.20 53.24 40.72
N HIS A 144 -15.03 53.15 41.36
CA HIS A 144 -14.75 53.67 42.70
C HIS A 144 -13.90 54.94 42.59
#